data_AF-T0ZM51-F1
#
_entry.id   AF-T0ZM51-F1
#
_cell.length_a   1.000
_cell.length_b   1.000
_cell.length_c   1.000
_cell.angle_alpha   90.00
_cell.angle_beta   90.00
_cell.angle_gamma   90.00
#
_symmetry.space_group_name_H-M   'P 1'
#
loop_
_entity.id
_entity.type
_entity.pdbx_description
1 polymer ?
#
loop_
_entity_poly.entity_id
_entity_poly.type
_entity_poly.pdbx_seq_one_letter_code
_entity_poly.pdbx_strand_id
1 'polypeptide(L)'
;SLTAGTLFARTHLPLRIWFLAIYLLTQHKNGISALSLRRQLGVNANTAWLIKHKLMQTMIERDDTKPLAGIVQLDDAYWGGERHGGSTGRGSPGKTPFVAAVQITAQGFPMAMRMDVVPGFRKTALAQWAQRHLAPGTA
;
A
#
# COMPACT_ATOMS: atom_id res chain seq x y z
N SER A 1 -1.12 27.14 13.32
CA SER A 1 -1.65 26.90 11.95
C SER A 1 -2.54 25.67 11.98
N LEU A 2 -3.73 25.71 11.37
CA LEU A 2 -4.69 24.59 11.32
C LEU A 2 -4.18 23.37 10.51
N THR A 3 -3.15 23.56 9.69
CA THR A 3 -2.54 22.48 8.90
C THR A 3 -1.35 21.83 9.59
N ALA A 4 -0.86 22.39 10.71
CA ALA A 4 0.29 21.83 11.43
C ALA A 4 -0.03 20.45 12.00
N GLY A 5 0.90 19.50 11.87
CA GLY A 5 0.71 18.11 12.32
C GLY A 5 -0.25 17.28 11.47
N THR A 6 -0.74 17.81 10.35
CA THR A 6 -1.62 17.08 9.41
C THR A 6 -0.89 16.72 8.11
N LEU A 7 -1.53 15.92 7.26
CA LEU A 7 -1.09 15.65 5.88
C LEU A 7 -0.82 16.96 5.08
N PHE A 8 -1.54 18.04 5.41
CA PHE A 8 -1.45 19.36 4.79
C PHE A 8 -0.35 20.24 5.39
N ALA A 9 0.44 19.75 6.36
CA ALA A 9 1.49 20.53 6.97
C ALA A 9 2.48 21.04 5.92
N ARG A 10 2.85 22.33 6.06
CA ARG A 10 3.76 23.06 5.16
C ARG A 10 3.31 23.11 3.70
N THR A 11 2.02 22.95 3.42
CA THR A 11 1.51 23.14 2.05
C THR A 11 1.31 24.61 1.71
N HIS A 12 1.67 24.99 0.48
CA HIS A 12 1.29 26.28 -0.13
C HIS A 12 0.10 26.13 -1.10
N LEU A 13 -0.46 24.92 -1.21
CA LEU A 13 -1.61 24.66 -2.07
C LEU A 13 -2.92 24.95 -1.33
N PRO A 14 -3.93 25.51 -2.02
CA PRO A 14 -5.28 25.59 -1.49
C PRO A 14 -5.82 24.20 -1.09
N LEU A 15 -6.48 24.10 0.07
CA LEU A 15 -7.04 22.83 0.56
C LEU A 15 -8.05 22.18 -0.41
N ARG A 16 -8.75 22.98 -1.22
CA ARG A 16 -9.62 22.47 -2.29
C ARG A 16 -8.88 21.53 -3.27
N ILE A 17 -7.61 21.80 -3.56
CA ILE A 17 -6.79 20.94 -4.44
C ILE A 17 -6.51 19.61 -3.75
N TRP A 18 -6.23 19.64 -2.46
CA TRP A 18 -6.01 18.43 -1.67
C TRP A 18 -7.27 17.58 -1.57
N PHE A 19 -8.43 18.18 -1.28
CA PHE A 19 -9.69 17.44 -1.21
C PHE A 19 -10.09 16.86 -2.57
N LEU A 20 -9.86 17.60 -3.66
CA LEU A 20 -10.04 17.06 -5.01
C LEU A 20 -9.08 15.89 -5.27
N ALA A 21 -7.82 16.00 -4.86
CA ALA A 21 -6.86 14.91 -5.04
C ALA A 21 -7.26 13.64 -4.27
N ILE A 22 -7.76 13.79 -3.04
CA ILE A 22 -8.29 12.67 -2.23
C ILE A 22 -9.48 12.02 -2.94
N TYR A 23 -10.42 12.82 -3.43
CA TYR A 23 -11.57 12.32 -4.19
C TYR A 23 -11.13 11.54 -5.43
N LEU A 24 -10.25 12.12 -6.26
CA LEU A 24 -9.79 11.49 -7.49
C LEU A 24 -9.01 10.18 -7.26
N LEU A 25 -8.21 10.13 -6.19
CA LEU A 25 -7.40 8.96 -5.85
C LEU A 25 -8.27 7.81 -5.31
N THR A 26 -9.33 8.12 -4.56
CA THR A 26 -10.21 7.11 -3.94
C THR A 26 -11.29 6.57 -4.88
N GLN A 27 -11.69 7.31 -5.92
CA GLN A 27 -12.71 6.86 -6.87
C GLN A 27 -12.18 5.93 -7.98
N HIS A 28 -10.90 6.00 -8.31
CA HIS A 28 -10.31 5.19 -9.39
C HIS A 28 -10.00 3.76 -8.94
N LYS A 29 -10.76 2.78 -9.44
CA LYS A 29 -10.56 1.34 -9.17
C LYS A 29 -9.14 0.83 -9.51
N ASN A 30 -8.52 1.37 -10.55
CA ASN A 30 -7.20 0.94 -11.03
C ASN A 30 -6.07 1.89 -10.61
N GLY A 31 -6.35 2.80 -9.66
CA GLY A 31 -5.46 3.90 -9.30
C GLY A 31 -5.35 4.98 -10.39
N ILE A 32 -4.76 6.11 -10.03
CA ILE A 32 -4.55 7.26 -10.93
C ILE A 32 -3.05 7.53 -11.11
N SER A 33 -2.60 7.74 -12.35
CA SER A 33 -1.21 8.12 -12.62
C SER A 33 -0.95 9.55 -12.15
N ALA A 34 0.30 9.87 -11.75
CA ALA A 34 0.65 11.24 -11.37
C ALA A 34 0.43 12.24 -12.52
N LEU A 35 0.61 11.80 -13.78
CA LEU A 35 0.33 12.62 -14.97
C LEU A 35 -1.16 12.88 -15.19
N SER A 36 -2.03 11.91 -14.91
CA SER A 36 -3.48 12.11 -14.97
C SER A 36 -3.94 13.04 -13.85
N LEU A 37 -3.46 12.79 -12.62
CA LEU A 37 -3.73 13.63 -11.46
C LEU A 37 -3.28 15.08 -11.71
N ARG A 38 -2.11 15.28 -12.33
CA ARG A 38 -1.62 16.59 -12.76
C ARG A 38 -2.63 17.32 -13.66
N ARG A 39 -3.15 16.64 -14.69
CA ARG A 39 -4.11 17.23 -15.64
C ARG A 39 -5.40 17.63 -14.96
N GLN A 40 -5.90 16.80 -14.04
CA GLN A 40 -7.16 17.05 -13.34
C GLN A 40 -7.04 18.12 -12.24
N LEU A 41 -5.90 18.20 -11.55
CA LEU A 41 -5.66 19.19 -10.49
C LEU A 41 -5.18 20.55 -11.03
N GLY A 42 -4.69 20.61 -12.29
CA GLY A 42 -4.13 21.83 -12.87
C GLY A 42 -2.80 22.28 -12.24
N VAL A 43 -2.03 21.36 -11.65
CA VAL A 43 -0.72 21.63 -11.03
C VAL A 43 0.44 21.13 -11.89
N ASN A 44 1.68 21.40 -11.49
CA ASN A 44 2.85 20.82 -12.16
C ASN A 44 3.02 19.32 -11.80
N ALA A 45 3.81 18.59 -12.61
CA ALA A 45 3.96 17.14 -12.46
C ALA A 45 4.55 16.73 -11.10
N ASN A 46 5.57 17.46 -10.63
CA ASN A 46 6.23 17.20 -9.35
C ASN A 46 5.26 17.38 -8.17
N THR A 47 4.39 18.37 -8.24
CA THR A 47 3.36 18.64 -7.23
C THR A 47 2.33 17.52 -7.20
N ALA A 48 1.83 17.08 -8.36
CA ALA A 48 0.89 15.97 -8.44
C ALA A 48 1.52 14.67 -7.92
N TRP A 49 2.78 14.40 -8.26
CA TRP A 49 3.53 13.26 -7.75
C TRP A 49 3.65 13.30 -6.22
N LEU A 50 4.06 14.45 -5.65
CA LEU A 50 4.19 14.62 -4.20
C LEU A 50 2.85 14.44 -3.48
N ILE A 51 1.76 15.03 -4.00
CA ILE A 51 0.41 14.86 -3.45
C ILE A 51 0.04 13.37 -3.44
N LYS A 52 0.19 12.68 -4.59
CA LYS A 52 -0.12 11.26 -4.71
C LYS A 52 0.66 10.43 -3.67
N HIS A 53 1.97 10.67 -3.56
CA HIS A 53 2.81 9.93 -2.61
C HIS A 53 2.47 10.22 -1.16
N LYS A 54 2.19 11.47 -0.78
CA LYS A 54 1.72 11.80 0.57
C LYS A 54 0.42 11.09 0.91
N LEU A 55 -0.55 11.09 -0.01
CA LEU A 55 -1.83 10.42 0.21
C LEU A 55 -1.67 8.90 0.35
N MET A 56 -0.90 8.27 -0.54
CA MET A 56 -0.61 6.83 -0.45
C MET A 56 0.13 6.49 0.85
N GLN A 57 1.09 7.31 1.26
CA GLN A 57 1.81 7.13 2.53
C GLN A 57 0.86 7.22 3.73
N THR A 58 -0.05 8.21 3.75
CA THR A 58 -1.06 8.32 4.82
C THR A 58 -2.00 7.12 4.85
N MET A 59 -2.34 6.53 3.71
CA MET A 59 -3.13 5.29 3.63
C MET A 59 -2.38 4.11 4.26
N ILE A 60 -1.10 3.92 3.89
CA ILE A 60 -0.24 2.86 4.45
C ILE A 60 -0.11 3.03 5.97
N GLU A 61 0.21 4.24 6.44
CA GLU A 61 0.34 4.54 7.87
C GLU A 61 -0.96 4.26 8.63
N ARG A 62 -2.11 4.51 8.01
CA ARG A 62 -3.40 4.20 8.62
C ARG A 62 -3.66 2.70 8.68
N ASP A 63 -3.34 1.96 7.62
CA ASP A 63 -3.50 0.50 7.58
C ASP A 63 -2.53 -0.20 8.55
N ASP A 64 -1.34 0.35 8.76
CA ASP A 64 -0.38 -0.13 9.78
C ASP A 64 -0.92 -0.04 11.21
N THR A 65 -1.90 0.82 11.49
CA THR A 65 -2.56 0.87 12.81
C THR A 65 -3.63 -0.20 13.02
N LYS A 66 -3.92 -1.02 12.00
CA LYS A 66 -5.02 -1.99 12.00
C LYS A 66 -4.50 -3.39 11.67
N PRO A 67 -3.96 -4.12 12.66
CA PRO A 67 -3.56 -5.51 12.42
C PRO A 67 -4.76 -6.37 12.03
N LEU A 68 -4.54 -7.35 11.15
CA LEU A 68 -5.53 -8.37 10.83
C LEU A 68 -5.75 -9.29 12.05
N ALA A 69 -6.96 -9.81 12.21
CA ALA A 69 -7.32 -10.63 13.37
C ALA A 69 -8.27 -11.77 13.01
N GLY A 70 -8.40 -12.75 13.90
CA GLY A 70 -9.30 -13.89 13.70
C GLY A 70 -8.68 -14.92 12.76
N ILE A 71 -9.38 -15.26 11.68
CA ILE A 71 -8.90 -16.22 10.67
C ILE A 71 -8.25 -15.43 9.54
N VAL A 72 -6.96 -15.65 9.30
CA VAL A 72 -6.21 -14.99 8.23
C VAL A 72 -5.62 -16.00 7.26
N GLN A 73 -6.00 -15.91 5.99
CA GLN A 73 -5.36 -16.66 4.93
C GLN A 73 -4.16 -15.88 4.41
N LEU A 74 -2.99 -16.52 4.40
CA LEU A 74 -1.74 -15.90 3.95
C LEU A 74 -1.14 -16.69 2.79
N ASP A 75 -0.75 -15.99 1.74
CA ASP A 75 -0.07 -16.55 0.58
C ASP A 75 1.18 -15.75 0.22
N ASP A 76 2.15 -16.41 -0.40
CA ASP A 76 3.44 -15.87 -0.81
C ASP A 76 3.56 -15.77 -2.33
N ALA A 77 3.95 -14.61 -2.83
CA ALA A 77 4.05 -14.38 -4.27
C ALA A 77 5.23 -13.49 -4.64
N TYR A 78 5.65 -13.59 -5.90
CA TYR A 78 6.67 -12.72 -6.47
C TYR A 78 6.05 -11.76 -7.49
N TRP A 79 6.36 -10.48 -7.37
CA TRP A 79 6.00 -9.45 -8.35
C TRP A 79 7.18 -9.10 -9.25
N GLY A 80 6.95 -9.06 -10.55
CA GLY A 80 7.95 -8.71 -11.57
C GLY A 80 8.95 -9.83 -11.88
N GLY A 81 10.17 -9.45 -12.28
CA GLY A 81 11.24 -10.38 -12.62
C GLY A 81 11.23 -10.90 -14.05
N GLU A 82 10.46 -10.30 -14.96
CA GLU A 82 10.65 -10.51 -16.39
C GLU A 82 11.99 -9.86 -16.81
N ARG A 83 13.04 -10.68 -16.86
CA ARG A 83 14.36 -10.30 -17.39
C ARG A 83 14.74 -11.32 -18.46
N HIS A 84 15.03 -10.86 -19.66
CA HIS A 84 15.62 -11.71 -20.70
C HIS A 84 16.95 -12.29 -20.21
N GLY A 85 17.13 -13.61 -20.36
CA GLY A 85 18.36 -14.31 -19.96
C GLY A 85 18.52 -14.61 -18.46
N GLY A 86 17.48 -14.37 -17.64
CA GLY A 86 17.51 -14.70 -16.21
C GLY A 86 17.21 -16.18 -15.91
N SER A 87 17.66 -16.64 -14.74
CA SER A 87 17.29 -17.96 -14.20
C SER A 87 15.78 -18.05 -13.93
N THR A 88 15.18 -19.22 -14.09
CA THR A 88 13.78 -19.48 -13.74
C THR A 88 13.63 -19.85 -12.26
N GLY A 89 12.38 -19.90 -11.74
CA GLY A 89 12.09 -20.36 -10.37
C GLY A 89 12.14 -19.28 -9.27
N ARG A 90 12.05 -19.74 -8.02
CA ARG A 90 12.10 -18.91 -6.79
C ARG A 90 13.51 -18.33 -6.61
N GLY A 91 13.61 -17.03 -6.30
CA GLY A 91 14.90 -16.35 -6.08
C GLY A 91 15.60 -15.82 -7.33
N SER A 92 14.94 -15.84 -8.49
CA SER A 92 15.48 -15.21 -9.69
C SER A 92 15.64 -13.70 -9.53
N PRO A 93 16.74 -13.11 -10.03
CA PRO A 93 17.01 -11.68 -9.86
C PRO A 93 15.90 -10.79 -10.41
N GLY A 94 15.54 -9.75 -9.67
CA GLY A 94 14.53 -8.77 -10.10
C GLY A 94 13.08 -9.14 -9.77
N LYS A 95 12.85 -10.26 -9.09
CA LYS A 95 11.56 -10.55 -8.46
C LYS A 95 11.46 -9.89 -7.10
N THR A 96 10.35 -9.22 -6.84
CA THR A 96 10.04 -8.63 -5.53
C THR A 96 9.15 -9.60 -4.77
N PRO A 97 9.62 -10.24 -3.67
CA PRO A 97 8.77 -11.08 -2.86
C PRO A 97 7.77 -10.23 -2.08
N PHE A 98 6.52 -10.68 -2.01
CA PHE A 98 5.50 -10.07 -1.18
C PHE A 98 4.59 -11.13 -0.59
N VAL A 99 3.90 -10.78 0.49
CA VAL A 99 2.85 -11.59 1.10
C VAL A 99 1.51 -10.94 0.86
N ALA A 100 0.49 -11.75 0.60
CA ALA A 100 -0.90 -11.32 0.55
C ALA A 100 -1.64 -12.03 1.69
N ALA A 101 -2.23 -11.23 2.60
CA ALA A 101 -2.98 -11.73 3.74
C ALA A 101 -4.42 -11.23 3.68
N VAL A 102 -5.38 -12.13 3.85
CA VAL A 102 -6.81 -11.83 3.80
C VAL A 102 -7.45 -12.31 5.11
N GLN A 103 -8.02 -11.38 5.86
CA GLN A 103 -8.89 -11.68 6.98
C GLN A 103 -10.25 -12.11 6.46
N ILE A 104 -10.75 -13.22 6.99
CA ILE A 104 -12.05 -13.78 6.61
C ILE A 104 -12.97 -13.96 7.82
N THR A 105 -14.28 -13.90 7.56
CA THR A 105 -15.31 -14.33 8.51
C THR A 105 -15.27 -15.85 8.70
N ALA A 106 -15.95 -16.36 9.73
CA ALA A 106 -16.11 -17.81 9.94
C ALA A 106 -16.81 -18.51 8.75
N GLN A 107 -17.58 -17.78 7.95
CA GLN A 107 -18.24 -18.26 6.74
C GLN A 107 -17.36 -18.18 5.48
N GLY A 108 -16.12 -17.69 5.60
CA GLY A 108 -15.17 -17.59 4.49
C GLY A 108 -15.24 -16.29 3.67
N PHE A 109 -16.06 -15.31 4.08
CA PHE A 109 -16.15 -14.03 3.37
C PHE A 109 -14.99 -13.09 3.73
N PRO A 110 -14.37 -12.40 2.75
CA PRO A 110 -13.26 -11.47 2.99
C PRO A 110 -13.72 -10.21 3.72
N MET A 111 -12.92 -9.75 4.69
CA MET A 111 -13.19 -8.55 5.48
C MET A 111 -12.14 -7.45 5.28
N ALA A 112 -10.87 -7.84 5.29
CA ALA A 112 -9.74 -6.93 5.14
C ALA A 112 -8.60 -7.67 4.45
N MET A 113 -7.79 -6.93 3.70
CA MET A 113 -6.64 -7.48 3.00
C MET A 113 -5.43 -6.60 3.26
N ARG A 114 -4.26 -7.24 3.30
CA ARG A 114 -2.97 -6.58 3.39
C ARG A 114 -2.00 -7.21 2.39
N MET A 115 -1.20 -6.37 1.73
CA MET A 115 -0.15 -6.80 0.83
C MET A 115 1.13 -6.06 1.19
N ASP A 116 2.18 -6.80 1.55
CA ASP A 116 3.47 -6.19 1.92
C ASP A 116 4.62 -6.86 1.20
N VAL A 117 5.56 -6.03 0.76
CA VAL A 117 6.87 -6.50 0.30
C VAL A 117 7.63 -7.09 1.49
N VAL A 118 8.20 -8.28 1.31
CA VAL A 118 9.04 -8.94 2.31
C VAL A 118 10.43 -9.19 1.73
N PRO A 119 11.50 -9.21 2.54
CA PRO A 119 12.85 -9.49 2.05
C PRO A 119 13.01 -10.93 1.49
N GLY A 120 12.06 -11.81 1.80
CA GLY A 120 11.97 -13.19 1.31
C GLY A 120 11.13 -14.05 2.25
N PHE A 121 10.81 -15.28 1.84
CA PHE A 121 9.91 -16.18 2.57
C PHE A 121 10.59 -17.01 3.67
N ARG A 122 11.58 -16.40 4.34
CA ARG A 122 12.26 -17.03 5.47
C ARG A 122 11.39 -16.93 6.71
N LYS A 123 11.44 -17.95 7.57
CA LYS A 123 10.69 -18.00 8.85
C LYS A 123 10.88 -16.71 9.67
N THR A 124 12.09 -16.18 9.74
CA THR A 124 12.39 -14.95 10.49
C THR A 124 11.70 -13.73 9.91
N ALA A 125 11.70 -13.58 8.59
CA ALA A 125 11.04 -12.47 7.90
C ALA A 125 9.52 -12.52 8.06
N LEU A 126 8.93 -13.71 7.90
CA LEU A 126 7.49 -13.91 8.08
C LEU A 126 7.06 -13.75 9.54
N ALA A 127 7.89 -14.17 10.51
CA ALA A 127 7.62 -13.95 11.93
C ALA A 127 7.63 -12.45 12.29
N GLN A 128 8.59 -11.68 11.78
CA GLN A 128 8.64 -10.22 11.97
C GLN A 128 7.43 -9.54 11.33
N TRP A 129 7.06 -9.94 10.12
CA TRP A 129 5.86 -9.46 9.45
C TRP A 129 4.60 -9.76 10.28
N ALA A 130 4.45 -11.00 10.77
CA ALA A 130 3.30 -11.42 11.56
C ALA A 130 3.19 -10.64 12.88
N GLN A 131 4.32 -10.43 13.58
CA GLN A 131 4.35 -9.64 14.82
C GLN A 131 3.87 -8.20 14.63
N ARG A 132 4.10 -7.63 13.44
CA ARG A 132 3.71 -6.25 13.14
C ARG A 132 2.27 -6.15 12.66
N HIS A 133 1.76 -7.15 11.95
CA HIS A 133 0.54 -7.01 11.16
C HIS A 133 -0.60 -7.96 11.56
N LEU A 134 -0.37 -8.90 12.47
CA LEU A 134 -1.40 -9.78 12.99
C LEU A 134 -1.63 -9.51 14.49
N ALA A 135 -2.90 -9.52 14.90
CA ALA A 135 -3.26 -9.45 16.30
C ALA A 135 -2.91 -10.76 17.03
N PRO A 136 -2.63 -10.73 18.35
CA PRO A 136 -2.44 -11.94 19.13
C PRO A 136 -3.65 -12.88 19.01
N GLY A 137 -3.39 -14.19 18.87
CA GLY A 137 -4.45 -15.19 18.73
C GLY A 137 -5.06 -15.30 17.33
N THR A 138 -4.49 -14.62 16.32
CA THR A 138 -4.81 -14.87 14.91
C THR A 138 -4.46 -16.31 14.54
N ALA A 139 -5.40 -17.00 13.89
CA ALA A 139 -5.28 -18.37 13.39
C ALA A 139 -4.91 -18.39 11.91
#